data_AF-A0A956WGW6-F1
#
_entry.id   AF-A0A956WGW6-F1
#
_cell.length_a   1.000
_cell.length_b   1.000
_cell.length_c   1.000
_cell.angle_alpha   90.00
_cell.angle_beta   90.00
_cell.angle_gamma   90.00
#
_symmetry.space_group_name_H-M   'P 1'
#
loop_
_entity.id
_entity.type
_entity.pdbx_description
1 polymer ?
#
loop_
_entity_poly.entity_id
_entity_poly.type
_entity_poly.pdbx_seq_one_letter_code
_entity_poly.pdbx_strand_id
1 'polypeptide(L)'
;MIESSHAELSPGTLPAAGTSDAAVAGRFWESDLAGVLGLVVITFVASLVLFGGGVIIGQDSATQFYPWYSYLGERLSAFDVPGWNPYQFAGAPFAGDPQSGWMYFPAMVLFSLFSVALAAPIFILFHLMLAGAGTYILSRLLGIGAGGALVAAAAYELTSPVYG
;
A
#
# COMPACT_ATOMS: atom_id res chain seq x y z
N MET A 1 68.89 -21.21 -36.02
CA MET A 1 68.26 -20.00 -36.61
C MET A 1 66.76 -20.25 -36.57
N ILE A 2 66.03 -19.32 -35.96
CA ILE A 2 64.78 -19.48 -35.22
C ILE A 2 63.57 -19.83 -36.12
N GLU A 3 62.78 -20.83 -35.72
CA GLU A 3 61.43 -21.10 -36.26
C GLU A 3 60.47 -19.96 -35.92
N SER A 4 59.95 -19.29 -36.94
CA SER A 4 58.84 -18.33 -36.80
C SER A 4 57.50 -19.07 -36.96
N SER A 5 56.97 -19.56 -35.84
CA SER A 5 55.58 -20.03 -35.74
C SER A 5 54.64 -18.82 -35.80
N HIS A 6 53.91 -18.68 -36.92
CA HIS A 6 52.81 -17.74 -37.05
C HIS A 6 51.59 -18.30 -36.32
N ALA A 7 51.33 -17.79 -35.11
CA ALA A 7 50.07 -18.02 -34.42
C ALA A 7 48.97 -17.16 -35.05
N GLU A 8 48.11 -17.77 -35.86
CA GLU A 8 46.82 -17.17 -36.24
C GLU A 8 45.95 -17.01 -34.99
N LEU A 9 45.63 -15.75 -34.64
CA LEU A 9 44.62 -15.44 -33.63
C LEU A 9 43.23 -15.75 -34.23
N SER A 10 42.65 -16.87 -33.82
CA SER A 10 41.26 -17.23 -34.13
C SER A 10 40.30 -16.11 -33.68
N PRO A 11 39.36 -15.65 -34.54
CA PRO A 11 38.38 -14.65 -34.16
C PRO A 11 37.53 -15.16 -33.00
N GLY A 12 37.64 -14.52 -31.85
CA GLY A 12 36.86 -14.84 -30.66
C GLY A 12 35.36 -14.66 -30.94
N THR A 13 34.61 -15.76 -30.90
CA THR A 13 33.15 -15.74 -30.78
C THR A 13 32.81 -15.07 -29.45
N LEU A 14 32.28 -13.84 -29.49
CA LEU A 14 31.73 -13.20 -28.29
C LEU A 14 30.58 -14.06 -27.75
N PRO A 15 30.54 -14.38 -26.45
CA PRO A 15 29.43 -15.12 -25.87
C PRO A 15 28.13 -14.33 -26.06
N ALA A 16 27.08 -15.01 -26.52
CA ALA A 16 25.75 -14.45 -26.73
C ALA A 16 25.13 -14.00 -25.40
N ALA A 17 25.40 -12.76 -24.99
CA ALA A 17 24.93 -12.16 -23.74
C ALA A 17 23.40 -11.92 -23.70
N GLY A 18 22.67 -12.19 -24.78
CA GLY A 18 21.26 -11.76 -24.92
C GLY A 18 20.20 -12.70 -24.35
N THR A 19 20.50 -13.97 -24.08
CA THR A 19 19.46 -14.97 -23.76
C THR A 19 19.34 -15.29 -22.27
N SER A 20 20.45 -15.26 -21.53
CA SER A 20 20.46 -15.45 -20.07
C SER A 20 19.79 -14.29 -19.35
N ASP A 21 20.09 -13.07 -19.76
CA ASP A 21 19.68 -11.86 -19.06
C ASP A 21 18.17 -11.60 -19.25
N ALA A 22 17.65 -11.88 -20.45
CA ALA A 22 16.22 -11.83 -20.74
C ALA A 22 15.43 -12.92 -19.98
N ALA A 23 15.98 -14.13 -19.85
CA ALA A 23 15.35 -15.21 -19.09
C ALA A 23 15.37 -14.96 -17.58
N VAL A 24 16.44 -14.35 -17.05
CA VAL A 24 16.56 -13.94 -15.64
C VAL A 24 15.61 -12.78 -15.36
N ALA A 25 15.53 -11.78 -16.24
CA ALA A 25 14.57 -10.68 -16.13
C ALA A 25 13.11 -11.16 -16.22
N GLY A 26 12.82 -12.13 -17.10
CA GLY A 26 11.49 -12.75 -17.21
C GLY A 26 11.07 -13.49 -15.94
N ARG A 27 11.96 -14.31 -15.35
CA ARG A 27 11.70 -15.00 -14.08
C ARG A 27 11.56 -14.03 -12.90
N PHE A 28 12.28 -12.91 -12.93
CA PHE A 28 12.15 -11.84 -11.94
C PHE A 28 10.71 -11.31 -11.95
N TRP A 29 10.18 -10.95 -13.13
CA TRP A 29 8.82 -10.42 -13.28
C TRP A 29 7.69 -11.44 -12.99
N GLU A 30 7.85 -12.71 -13.36
CA GLU A 30 6.89 -13.77 -13.02
C GLU A 30 6.79 -14.00 -11.50
N SER A 31 7.94 -13.98 -10.81
CA SER A 31 7.98 -14.11 -9.35
C SER A 31 7.38 -12.90 -8.63
N ASP A 32 7.45 -11.72 -9.26
CA ASP A 32 6.86 -10.50 -8.73
C ASP A 32 5.34 -10.52 -8.84
N LEU A 33 4.78 -11.03 -9.94
CA LEU A 33 3.33 -11.19 -10.07
C LEU A 33 2.77 -12.13 -8.99
N ALA A 34 3.41 -13.28 -8.77
CA ALA A 34 3.01 -14.22 -7.73
C ALA A 34 3.15 -13.60 -6.32
N GLY A 35 4.22 -12.84 -6.08
CA GLY A 35 4.43 -12.13 -4.81
C GLY A 35 3.36 -11.08 -4.55
N VAL A 36 3.05 -10.23 -5.54
CA VAL A 36 2.02 -9.20 -5.43
C VAL A 36 0.63 -9.82 -5.27
N LEU A 37 0.29 -10.86 -6.02
CA LEU A 37 -0.97 -11.58 -5.86
C LEU A 37 -1.09 -12.21 -4.47
N GLY A 38 -0.01 -12.84 -4.00
CA GLY A 38 0.06 -13.40 -2.65
C GLY A 38 -0.18 -12.34 -1.58
N LEU A 39 0.47 -11.18 -1.72
CA LEU A 39 0.27 -10.04 -0.81
C LEU A 39 -1.19 -9.58 -0.82
N VAL A 40 -1.76 -9.32 -2.00
CA VAL A 40 -3.16 -8.86 -2.12
C VAL A 40 -4.14 -9.85 -1.47
N VAL A 41 -3.94 -11.16 -1.68
CA VAL A 41 -4.77 -12.20 -1.06
C VAL A 41 -4.61 -12.19 0.46
N ILE A 42 -3.38 -12.13 0.97
CA ILE A 42 -3.08 -12.10 2.42
C ILE A 42 -3.78 -10.91 3.07
N THR A 43 -3.57 -9.70 2.55
CA THR A 43 -4.16 -8.50 3.11
C THR A 43 -5.68 -8.52 3.02
N PHE A 44 -6.25 -9.00 1.90
CA PHE A 44 -7.70 -9.08 1.73
C PHE A 44 -8.32 -10.04 2.75
N VAL A 45 -7.76 -11.25 2.88
CA VAL A 45 -8.22 -12.25 3.86
C VAL A 45 -8.09 -11.71 5.29
N ALA A 46 -6.96 -11.10 5.63
CA ALA A 46 -6.77 -10.48 6.94
C ALA A 46 -7.81 -9.38 7.21
N SER A 47 -8.13 -8.57 6.19
CA SER A 47 -9.08 -7.47 6.31
C SER A 47 -10.54 -7.91 6.46
N LEU A 48 -10.89 -9.18 6.20
CA LEU A 48 -12.27 -9.67 6.36
C LEU A 48 -12.79 -9.50 7.80
N VAL A 49 -11.89 -9.55 8.79
CA VAL A 49 -12.24 -9.31 10.20
C VAL A 49 -12.81 -7.90 10.43
N LEU A 50 -12.38 -6.92 9.63
CA LEU A 50 -12.84 -5.53 9.72
C LEU A 50 -14.31 -5.39 9.32
N PHE A 51 -14.78 -6.24 8.40
CA PHE A 51 -16.16 -6.20 7.89
C PHE A 51 -17.14 -7.01 8.76
N GLY A 52 -16.64 -7.87 9.67
CA GLY A 52 -17.45 -8.75 10.52
C GLY A 52 -17.95 -8.15 11.84
N GLY A 53 -17.80 -6.84 12.05
CA GLY A 53 -18.14 -6.15 13.31
C GLY A 53 -16.94 -5.55 14.07
N GLY A 54 -15.72 -5.74 13.55
CA GLY A 54 -14.49 -5.17 14.08
C GLY A 54 -14.21 -3.76 13.56
N VAL A 55 -14.96 -2.76 14.03
CA VAL A 55 -14.65 -1.34 13.80
C VAL A 55 -14.83 -0.56 15.11
N ILE A 56 -14.04 -0.94 16.12
CA ILE A 56 -13.55 0.00 17.13
C ILE A 56 -12.04 -0.17 17.17
N ILE A 57 -11.34 0.57 16.32
CA ILE A 57 -9.87 0.62 16.34
C ILE A 57 -9.45 1.63 17.39
N GLY A 58 -9.48 1.22 18.66
CA GLY A 58 -9.13 2.08 19.79
C GLY A 58 -10.18 3.15 20.11
N GLN A 59 -10.02 3.75 21.29
CA GLN A 59 -10.96 4.75 21.82
C GLN A 59 -11.04 5.99 20.93
N ASP A 60 -9.91 6.49 20.45
CA ASP A 60 -9.85 7.73 19.67
C ASP A 60 -10.54 7.58 18.31
N SER A 61 -10.48 6.42 17.67
CA SER A 61 -11.21 6.19 16.42
C SER A 61 -12.71 6.31 16.62
N ALA A 62 -13.23 5.71 17.70
CA ALA A 62 -14.66 5.74 17.99
C ALA A 62 -15.14 7.12 18.47
N THR A 63 -14.35 7.82 19.29
CA THR A 63 -14.78 9.06 19.95
C THR A 63 -14.41 10.33 19.19
N GLN A 64 -13.39 10.29 18.34
CA GLN A 64 -12.88 11.46 17.61
C GLN A 64 -12.96 11.27 16.09
N PHE A 65 -12.28 10.26 15.53
CA PHE A 65 -12.09 10.19 14.07
C PHE A 65 -13.35 9.78 13.30
N TYR A 66 -14.12 8.80 13.77
CA TYR A 66 -15.36 8.39 13.10
C TYR A 66 -16.43 9.48 13.09
N PRO A 67 -16.69 10.22 14.19
CA PRO A 67 -17.54 11.41 14.14
C PRO A 67 -17.05 12.46 13.15
N TRP A 68 -15.74 12.74 13.12
CA TRP A 68 -15.16 13.70 12.17
C TRP A 68 -15.33 13.27 10.72
N TYR A 69 -15.07 12.01 10.41
CA TYR A 69 -15.23 11.50 9.05
C TYR A 69 -16.70 11.40 8.63
N SER A 70 -17.63 11.09 9.55
CA SER A 70 -19.07 11.19 9.29
C SER A 70 -19.46 12.62 8.93
N TYR A 71 -19.03 13.59 9.75
CA TYR A 71 -19.30 15.00 9.51
C TYR A 71 -18.70 15.48 8.17
N LEU A 72 -17.45 15.10 7.87
CA LEU A 72 -16.81 15.37 6.58
C LEU A 72 -17.67 14.87 5.41
N GLY A 73 -18.09 13.61 5.47
CA GLY A 73 -18.90 12.98 4.43
C GLY A 73 -20.27 13.64 4.25
N GLU A 74 -20.94 13.98 5.35
CA GLU A 74 -22.22 14.68 5.35
C GLU A 74 -22.12 16.08 4.70
N ARG A 75 -21.07 16.85 5.01
CA ARG A 75 -20.89 18.17 4.40
C ARG A 75 -20.53 18.07 2.92
N LEU A 76 -19.62 17.17 2.58
CA LEU A 76 -19.17 16.99 1.19
C LEU A 76 -20.26 16.43 0.27
N SER A 77 -21.08 15.50 0.74
CA SER A 77 -22.24 15.00 -0.01
C SER A 77 -23.29 16.08 -0.27
N ALA A 78 -23.34 17.12 0.58
CA ALA A 78 -24.15 18.33 0.39
C ALA A 78 -23.45 19.42 -0.45
N PHE A 79 -22.28 19.14 -1.04
CA PHE A 79 -21.42 20.10 -1.76
C PHE A 79 -20.99 21.30 -0.90
N ASP A 80 -20.85 21.09 0.41
CA ASP A 80 -20.40 22.10 1.34
C ASP A 80 -19.00 21.81 1.87
N VAL A 81 -18.22 22.89 2.02
CA VAL A 81 -16.88 22.84 2.61
C VAL A 81 -17.01 22.92 4.13
N PRO A 82 -16.60 21.88 4.90
CA PRO A 82 -16.69 21.86 6.34
C PRO A 82 -15.65 22.82 6.97
N GLY A 83 -15.97 24.11 7.01
CA GLY A 83 -15.12 25.13 7.62
C GLY A 83 -15.13 25.10 9.15
N TRP A 84 -16.29 24.86 9.76
CA TRP A 84 -16.51 24.93 11.20
C TRP A 84 -17.34 23.74 11.67
N ASN A 85 -16.81 22.94 12.60
CA ASN A 85 -17.53 21.84 13.23
C ASN A 85 -18.19 22.33 14.53
N PRO A 86 -19.53 22.46 14.60
CA PRO A 86 -20.24 22.92 15.80
C PRO A 86 -20.37 21.84 16.88
N TYR A 87 -20.10 20.58 16.55
CA TYR A 87 -20.31 19.43 17.44
C TYR A 87 -19.11 19.16 18.36
N GLN A 88 -18.02 19.89 18.19
CA GLN A 88 -16.81 19.76 19.00
C GLN A 88 -16.69 20.92 19.97
N PHE A 89 -16.83 20.64 21.27
CA PHE A 89 -16.83 21.66 22.33
C PHE A 89 -17.84 22.79 22.06
N ALA A 90 -17.39 24.05 21.98
CA ALA A 90 -18.19 25.20 21.58
C ALA A 90 -18.05 25.54 20.07
N GLY A 91 -17.50 24.60 19.31
CA GLY A 91 -17.14 24.70 17.91
C GLY A 91 -15.63 24.72 17.68
N ALA A 92 -15.20 24.21 16.52
CA ALA A 92 -13.79 24.12 16.13
C ALA A 92 -13.57 24.33 14.63
N PRO A 93 -12.41 24.89 14.20
CA PRO A 93 -12.09 25.09 12.79
C PRO A 93 -11.76 23.76 12.10
N PHE A 94 -12.74 23.12 11.47
CA PHE A 94 -12.59 21.77 10.90
C PHE A 94 -11.66 21.74 9.69
N ALA A 95 -11.88 22.62 8.70
CA ALA A 95 -10.99 22.72 7.53
C ALA A 95 -9.56 23.18 7.88
N GLY A 96 -9.38 23.80 9.05
CA GLY A 96 -8.08 24.18 9.59
C GLY A 96 -7.40 23.07 10.41
N ASP A 97 -8.11 21.99 10.76
CA ASP A 97 -7.57 20.87 11.50
C ASP A 97 -6.92 19.86 10.53
N PRO A 98 -5.60 19.62 10.60
CA PRO A 98 -4.91 18.68 9.72
C PRO A 98 -5.36 17.22 9.89
N GLN A 99 -6.01 16.87 11.01
CA GLN A 99 -6.47 15.53 11.31
C GLN A 99 -7.91 15.25 10.84
N SER A 100 -8.62 16.29 10.39
CA SER A 100 -10.03 16.21 9.97
C SER A 100 -10.28 15.38 8.71
N GLY A 101 -9.24 15.13 7.91
CA GLY A 101 -9.35 14.48 6.60
C GLY A 101 -9.88 15.37 5.48
N TRP A 102 -10.21 16.65 5.75
CA TRP A 102 -10.75 17.58 4.76
C TRP A 102 -9.88 17.69 3.48
N MET A 103 -8.56 17.67 3.63
CA MET A 103 -7.61 17.76 2.49
C MET A 103 -7.03 16.39 2.09
N TYR A 104 -7.63 15.29 2.52
CA TYR A 104 -7.17 13.95 2.19
C TYR A 104 -8.17 13.25 1.27
N PHE A 105 -7.87 13.23 -0.03
CA PHE A 105 -8.77 12.78 -1.08
C PHE A 105 -9.40 11.39 -0.83
N PRO A 106 -8.67 10.35 -0.38
CA PRO A 106 -9.29 9.06 -0.07
C PRO A 106 -10.35 9.13 1.03
N ALA A 107 -10.14 9.95 2.07
CA ALA A 107 -11.14 10.16 3.12
C ALA A 107 -12.35 10.92 2.56
N MET A 108 -12.11 12.01 1.82
CA MET A 108 -13.18 12.79 1.18
C MET A 108 -14.09 11.89 0.34
N VAL A 109 -13.52 11.05 -0.53
CA VAL A 109 -14.30 10.18 -1.42
C VAL A 109 -15.03 9.09 -0.63
N LEU A 110 -14.33 8.33 0.21
CA LEU A 110 -14.92 7.16 0.87
C LEU A 110 -16.03 7.54 1.84
N PHE A 111 -15.82 8.57 2.66
CA PHE A 111 -16.80 8.95 3.68
C PHE A 111 -17.96 9.80 3.11
N SER A 112 -17.82 10.39 1.92
CA SER A 112 -18.94 11.04 1.24
C SER A 112 -19.85 10.05 0.50
N LEU A 113 -19.30 8.91 0.05
CA LEU A 113 -20.05 7.92 -0.73
C LEU A 113 -20.65 6.80 0.11
N PHE A 114 -20.02 6.47 1.25
CA PHE A 114 -20.41 5.35 2.09
C PHE A 114 -20.62 5.78 3.54
N SER A 115 -21.43 5.02 4.27
CA SER A 115 -21.52 5.18 5.73
C SER A 115 -20.19 4.86 6.39
N VAL A 116 -19.93 5.43 7.57
CA VAL A 116 -18.70 5.18 8.34
C VAL A 116 -18.45 3.67 8.54
N ALA A 117 -19.50 2.89 8.77
CA ALA A 117 -19.41 1.44 8.96
C ALA A 117 -18.79 0.69 7.76
N LEU A 118 -18.96 1.21 6.54
CA LEU A 118 -18.39 0.64 5.33
C LEU A 118 -17.12 1.38 4.88
N ALA A 119 -17.12 2.71 4.99
CA ALA A 119 -15.99 3.56 4.61
C ALA A 119 -14.75 3.26 5.44
N ALA A 120 -14.88 3.08 6.76
CA ALA A 120 -13.73 2.87 7.64
C ALA A 120 -12.96 1.57 7.31
N PRO A 121 -13.58 0.38 7.21
CA PRO A 121 -12.90 -0.84 6.77
C PRO A 121 -12.18 -0.68 5.42
N ILE A 122 -12.83 -0.06 4.44
CA ILE A 122 -12.25 0.16 3.10
C ILE A 122 -11.05 1.11 3.20
N PHE A 123 -11.17 2.16 3.99
CA PHE A 123 -10.10 3.14 4.22
C PHE A 123 -8.87 2.48 4.86
N ILE A 124 -9.08 1.61 5.85
CA ILE A 124 -7.99 0.85 6.49
C ILE A 124 -7.36 -0.12 5.48
N LEU A 125 -8.17 -0.89 4.76
CA LEU A 125 -7.71 -1.80 3.72
C LEU A 125 -6.85 -1.09 2.67
N PHE A 126 -7.28 0.11 2.24
CA PHE A 126 -6.50 0.94 1.33
C PHE A 126 -5.10 1.29 1.89
N HIS A 127 -5.01 1.67 3.16
CA HIS A 127 -3.72 1.98 3.78
C HIS A 127 -2.84 0.73 3.98
N LEU A 128 -3.43 -0.41 4.33
CA LEU A 128 -2.71 -1.68 4.42
C LEU A 128 -2.13 -2.08 3.06
N MET A 129 -2.93 -2.02 1.99
CA MET A 129 -2.48 -2.24 0.62
C MET A 129 -1.31 -1.34 0.25
N LEU A 130 -1.38 -0.05 0.59
CA LEU A 130 -0.33 0.91 0.30
C LEU A 130 0.96 0.60 1.08
N ALA A 131 0.82 0.24 2.36
CA ALA A 131 1.93 -0.15 3.23
C ALA A 131 2.62 -1.43 2.73
N GLY A 132 1.85 -2.47 2.41
CA GLY A 132 2.36 -3.71 1.85
C GLY A 132 3.04 -3.49 0.50
N ALA A 133 2.36 -2.83 -0.44
CA ALA A 133 2.90 -2.57 -1.77
C ALA A 133 4.20 -1.74 -1.70
N GLY A 134 4.22 -0.68 -0.89
CA GLY A 134 5.40 0.14 -0.69
C GLY A 134 6.58 -0.66 -0.13
N THR A 135 6.33 -1.52 0.85
CA THR A 135 7.34 -2.38 1.48
C THR A 135 7.84 -3.45 0.51
N TYR A 136 6.94 -4.04 -0.27
CA TYR A 136 7.30 -5.01 -1.31
C TYR A 136 8.21 -4.36 -2.35
N ILE A 137 7.78 -3.23 -2.93
CA ILE A 137 8.55 -2.49 -3.95
C ILE A 137 9.91 -2.11 -3.39
N LEU A 138 9.97 -1.52 -2.18
CA LEU A 138 11.22 -1.16 -1.53
C LEU A 138 12.14 -2.38 -1.36
N SER A 139 11.61 -3.52 -0.92
CA SER A 139 12.38 -4.75 -0.76
C SER A 139 12.98 -5.23 -2.09
N ARG A 140 12.21 -5.13 -3.19
CA ARG A 140 12.70 -5.48 -4.53
C ARG A 140 13.77 -4.51 -5.03
N LEU A 141 13.61 -3.21 -4.77
CA LEU A 141 14.61 -2.18 -5.08
C LEU A 141 15.93 -2.39 -4.29
N LEU A 142 15.85 -2.97 -3.09
CA LEU A 142 17.01 -3.34 -2.28
C LEU A 142 17.64 -4.68 -2.67
N GLY A 143 17.14 -5.35 -3.71
CA GLY A 143 17.69 -6.62 -4.21
C GLY A 143 17.22 -7.86 -3.46
N ILE A 144 16.24 -7.74 -2.54
CA ILE A 144 15.64 -8.89 -1.86
C ILE A 144 14.77 -9.66 -2.86
N GLY A 145 14.88 -10.99 -2.92
CA GLY A 145 14.04 -11.83 -3.79
C GLY A 145 12.55 -11.75 -3.46
N ALA A 146 11.68 -12.14 -4.41
CA ALA A 146 10.22 -12.01 -4.30
C ALA A 146 9.61 -12.63 -3.01
N GLY A 147 10.11 -13.79 -2.58
CA GLY A 147 9.66 -14.43 -1.34
C GLY A 147 10.02 -13.63 -0.08
N GLY A 148 11.25 -13.10 -0.01
CA GLY A 148 11.67 -12.24 1.10
C GLY A 148 10.93 -10.91 1.13
N ALA A 149 10.69 -10.33 -0.04
CA ALA A 149 9.89 -9.12 -0.19
C ALA A 149 8.43 -9.31 0.25
N LEU A 150 7.83 -10.46 -0.08
CA LEU A 150 6.48 -10.82 0.37
C LEU A 150 6.42 -10.93 1.90
N VAL A 151 7.38 -11.62 2.52
CA VAL A 151 7.44 -11.76 3.99
C VAL A 151 7.62 -10.39 4.66
N ALA A 152 8.50 -9.54 4.13
CA ALA A 152 8.72 -8.20 4.66
C ALA A 152 7.45 -7.33 4.57
N ALA A 153 6.77 -7.36 3.43
CA ALA A 153 5.52 -6.63 3.21
C ALA A 153 4.40 -7.09 4.15
N ALA A 154 4.15 -8.41 4.22
CA ALA A 154 3.15 -8.99 5.10
C ALA A 154 3.46 -8.71 6.58
N ALA A 155 4.73 -8.81 7.00
CA ALA A 155 5.13 -8.51 8.36
C ALA A 155 4.88 -7.04 8.71
N TYR A 156 5.21 -6.11 7.81
CA TYR A 156 5.02 -4.68 8.05
C TYR A 156 3.54 -4.28 8.12
N GLU A 157 2.72 -4.71 7.17
CA GLU A 157 1.30 -4.31 7.13
C GLU A 157 0.46 -4.99 8.23
N LEU A 158 0.79 -6.23 8.63
CA LEU A 158 -0.01 -7.00 9.59
C LEU A 158 0.46 -6.85 11.05
N THR A 159 1.65 -6.30 11.30
CA THR A 159 2.12 -5.97 12.67
C THR A 159 1.33 -4.81 13.30
N SER A 160 0.51 -4.12 12.51
CA SER A 160 -0.30 -2.99 12.93
C SER A 160 -1.23 -3.31 14.11
N PRO A 161 -1.47 -2.37 15.06
CA PRO A 161 -2.40 -2.54 16.19
C PRO A 161 -3.86 -2.81 15.79
N VAL A 162 -4.15 -2.87 14.48
CA VAL A 162 -5.41 -3.37 13.93
C VAL A 162 -5.63 -4.86 14.24
N TYR A 163 -4.55 -5.65 14.36
CA TYR A 163 -4.61 -7.11 14.56
C TYR A 163 -4.01 -7.59 15.90
N GLY A 164 -3.69 -6.66 16.81
CA GLY A 164 -3.04 -6.93 18.11
C GLY A 164 -3.97 -6.82 19.31
#